data_AF-A0A1H4XKC0-F1
#
_entry.id   AF-A0A1H4XKC0-F1
#
_cell.length_a   1.000
_cell.length_b   1.000
_cell.length_c   1.000
_cell.angle_alpha   90.00
_cell.angle_beta   90.00
_cell.angle_gamma   90.00
#
_symmetry.space_group_name_H-M   'P 1'
#
loop_
_entity.id
_entity.type
_entity.pdbx_description
1 polymer ?
#
loop_
_entity_poly.entity_id
_entity_poly.type
_entity_poly.pdbx_seq_one_letter_code
_entity_poly.pdbx_strand_id
1 'polypeptide(L)'
;MNYRIWHSSESFADFIIDNTILTARNTTKSILPDSDASKPKQFHKVPDHLKKILYLDAPDIIIEFDNEPILAIEESREAGTGHNAFQRFSRLAAAVENGVPTFYVYPEATIISRQNSNPRWDKINPLIFKALDDVMDIYNKPVLLYYYPTDYRTHTTTPQISTNFINNNKGRRMETNMNYAGCPEIQDTQMQEMFTHINLLVNEVEQNGIQAVQQFIRKREIRNKRDWMRTEYTNKNGSLDASPLTSSIELPTQYLINFLSSYNNGNYDINDSELLNSRATTLFYYTGSKWRPQGDPFTGCLAAIDYIKCRIGQTFEDRDVNLVMVWGSMNIDHQNQTFTVDSTNCSVDDFAKQAETGEKRSLLLKGYHNISNEEIPRYYMHARYGSTYSKPKPIRIFSYFADAILFTDGSLWRDA
;
A
#
# COMPACT_ATOMS: atom_id res chain seq x y z
N MET A 1 12.01 -27.39 10.44
CA MET A 1 11.88 -26.08 9.81
C MET A 1 10.82 -26.20 8.74
N ASN A 2 9.65 -25.63 8.99
CA ASN A 2 8.50 -25.71 8.10
C ASN A 2 8.24 -24.32 7.53
N TYR A 3 8.06 -24.28 6.21
CA TYR A 3 7.65 -23.07 5.51
C TYR A 3 6.17 -23.15 5.17
N ARG A 4 5.49 -22.01 5.29
CA ARG A 4 4.14 -21.83 4.76
C ARG A 4 4.09 -20.61 3.86
N ILE A 5 3.58 -20.79 2.66
CA ILE A 5 3.39 -19.74 1.67
C ILE A 5 1.91 -19.41 1.61
N TRP A 6 1.56 -18.26 2.16
CA TRP A 6 0.23 -17.68 2.03
C TRP A 6 0.16 -16.93 0.71
N HIS A 7 -0.88 -17.18 -0.09
CA HIS A 7 -0.94 -16.64 -1.45
C HIS A 7 -2.32 -16.16 -1.89
N SER A 8 -2.35 -15.10 -2.69
CA SER A 8 -3.52 -14.63 -3.45
C SER A 8 -3.69 -15.43 -4.76
N SER A 9 -2.58 -15.87 -5.37
CA SER A 9 -2.51 -16.67 -6.59
C SER A 9 -1.59 -17.87 -6.40
N GLU A 10 -2.09 -19.06 -6.72
CA GLU A 10 -1.29 -20.29 -6.61
C GLU A 10 -0.14 -20.34 -7.61
N SER A 11 -0.33 -19.84 -8.84
CA SER A 11 0.74 -19.80 -9.85
C SER A 11 1.93 -18.94 -9.43
N PHE A 12 1.68 -17.85 -8.70
CA PHE A 12 2.74 -17.00 -8.19
C PHE A 12 3.42 -17.61 -6.95
N ALA A 13 2.68 -18.35 -6.13
CA ALA A 13 3.29 -19.14 -5.05
C ALA A 13 4.25 -20.20 -5.61
N ASP A 14 3.82 -20.95 -6.62
CA ASP A 14 4.64 -21.97 -7.27
C ASP A 14 5.87 -21.34 -7.95
N PHE A 15 5.69 -20.20 -8.62
CA PHE A 15 6.79 -19.42 -9.19
C PHE A 15 7.86 -19.04 -8.14
N ILE A 16 7.46 -18.61 -6.95
CA ILE A 16 8.41 -18.28 -5.87
C ILE A 16 9.06 -19.54 -5.31
N ILE A 17 8.29 -20.61 -5.07
CA ILE A 17 8.79 -21.85 -4.47
C ILE A 17 9.81 -22.51 -5.38
N ASP A 18 9.48 -22.70 -6.65
CA ASP A 18 10.25 -23.50 -7.61
C ASP A 18 11.55 -22.81 -8.06
N ASN A 19 11.62 -21.48 -7.94
CA ASN A 19 12.80 -20.70 -8.32
C ASN A 19 13.64 -20.25 -7.12
N THR A 20 13.36 -20.76 -5.92
CA THR A 20 14.13 -20.49 -4.70
C THR A 20 14.51 -21.80 -4.01
N ILE A 21 15.30 -21.72 -2.95
CA ILE A 21 15.68 -22.90 -2.15
C ILE A 21 14.48 -23.52 -1.41
N LEU A 22 13.32 -22.86 -1.40
CA LEU A 22 12.09 -23.35 -0.78
C LEU A 22 11.57 -24.64 -1.43
N THR A 23 11.87 -24.90 -2.71
CA THR A 23 11.53 -26.17 -3.39
C THR A 23 12.16 -27.38 -2.70
N ALA A 24 13.33 -27.20 -2.06
CA ALA A 24 14.04 -28.25 -1.34
C ALA A 24 13.70 -28.29 0.16
N ARG A 25 12.71 -27.51 0.61
CA ARG A 25 12.27 -27.43 2.01
C ARG A 25 10.86 -27.98 2.19
N ASN A 26 10.50 -28.25 3.44
CA ASN A 26 9.13 -28.63 3.78
C ASN A 26 8.21 -27.42 3.68
N THR A 27 7.64 -27.21 2.50
CA THR A 27 6.84 -26.04 2.15
C THR A 27 5.38 -26.43 1.96
N THR A 28 4.49 -25.70 2.63
CA THR A 28 3.03 -25.83 2.49
C THR A 28 2.43 -24.56 1.89
N LYS A 29 1.41 -24.68 1.04
CA LYS A 29 0.67 -23.53 0.50
C LYS A 29 -0.61 -23.29 1.30
N SER A 30 -1.04 -22.05 1.41
CA SER A 30 -2.31 -21.66 2.04
C SER A 30 -2.90 -20.45 1.36
N ILE A 31 -4.22 -20.42 1.20
CA ILE A 31 -4.92 -19.28 0.59
C ILE A 31 -4.85 -18.09 1.55
N LEU A 32 -4.47 -16.92 1.04
CA LEU A 32 -4.47 -15.65 1.74
C LEU A 32 -5.74 -14.86 1.41
N PRO A 33 -6.80 -14.90 2.24
CA PRO A 33 -7.95 -14.03 2.06
C PRO A 33 -7.58 -12.59 2.42
N ASP A 34 -8.01 -11.64 1.61
CA ASP A 34 -7.60 -10.24 1.65
C ASP A 34 -8.28 -9.42 2.77
N SER A 35 -9.54 -9.71 3.09
CA SER A 35 -10.25 -9.09 4.22
C SER A 35 -11.52 -9.85 4.59
N ASP A 36 -12.12 -9.53 5.76
CA ASP A 36 -13.47 -10.01 6.07
C ASP A 36 -14.52 -9.36 5.16
N ALA A 37 -14.30 -8.11 4.74
CA ALA A 37 -15.18 -7.42 3.80
C ALA A 37 -15.29 -8.14 2.44
N SER A 38 -14.23 -8.75 1.95
CA SER A 38 -14.20 -9.44 0.65
C SER A 38 -14.42 -10.96 0.76
N LYS A 39 -13.86 -11.60 1.80
CA LYS A 39 -13.83 -13.07 1.98
C LYS A 39 -14.30 -13.49 3.39
N PRO A 40 -15.54 -13.15 3.81
CA PRO A 40 -16.01 -13.35 5.20
C PRO A 40 -15.99 -14.81 5.68
N LYS A 41 -16.16 -15.76 4.75
CA LYS A 41 -16.15 -17.20 5.05
C LYS A 41 -14.75 -17.79 5.28
N GLN A 42 -13.70 -17.04 4.99
CA GLN A 42 -12.31 -17.52 5.03
C GLN A 42 -11.44 -16.68 5.97
N PHE A 43 -11.66 -15.36 6.04
CA PHE A 43 -10.76 -14.46 6.77
C PHE A 43 -10.62 -14.76 8.26
N HIS A 44 -11.69 -15.20 8.92
CA HIS A 44 -11.63 -15.60 10.34
C HIS A 44 -10.67 -16.76 10.63
N LYS A 45 -10.29 -17.54 9.61
CA LYS A 45 -9.34 -18.67 9.72
C LYS A 45 -7.88 -18.22 9.63
N VAL A 46 -7.62 -16.98 9.22
CA VAL A 46 -6.26 -16.44 9.13
C VAL A 46 -5.67 -16.31 10.54
N PRO A 47 -4.45 -16.78 10.80
CA PRO A 47 -3.77 -16.58 12.07
C PRO A 47 -3.62 -15.10 12.44
N ASP A 48 -3.65 -14.78 13.73
CA ASP A 48 -3.70 -13.38 14.17
C ASP A 48 -2.45 -12.57 13.82
N HIS A 49 -1.27 -13.18 13.84
CA HIS A 49 -0.03 -12.51 13.47
C HIS A 49 -0.03 -12.11 11.99
N LEU A 50 -0.71 -12.86 11.12
CA LEU A 50 -0.94 -12.45 9.73
C LEU A 50 -2.00 -11.36 9.63
N LYS A 51 -3.09 -11.42 10.41
CA LYS A 51 -4.10 -10.35 10.41
C LYS A 51 -3.49 -8.98 10.77
N LYS A 52 -2.41 -8.95 11.55
CA LYS A 52 -1.65 -7.73 11.83
C LYS A 52 -0.97 -7.14 10.60
N ILE A 53 -0.62 -7.95 9.60
CA ILE A 53 -0.08 -7.52 8.30
C ILE A 53 -1.21 -7.09 7.35
N LEU A 54 -2.39 -7.74 7.42
CA LEU A 54 -3.51 -7.52 6.49
C LEU A 54 -4.46 -6.37 6.89
N TYR A 55 -4.12 -5.61 7.94
CA TYR A 55 -5.04 -4.64 8.54
C TYR A 55 -5.42 -3.50 7.59
N LEU A 56 -4.52 -3.10 6.67
CA LEU A 56 -4.81 -2.15 5.59
C LEU A 56 -5.35 -2.85 4.34
N ASP A 57 -4.54 -3.74 3.78
CA ASP A 57 -4.83 -4.55 2.60
C ASP A 57 -3.84 -5.72 2.53
N ALA A 58 -4.12 -6.75 1.73
CA ALA A 58 -3.28 -7.94 1.66
C ALA A 58 -2.22 -7.87 0.55
N PRO A 59 -0.97 -8.28 0.82
CA PRO A 59 0.01 -8.54 -0.23
C PRO A 59 -0.33 -9.83 -1.00
N ASP A 60 0.34 -10.06 -2.12
CA ASP A 60 0.12 -11.28 -2.92
C ASP A 60 0.69 -12.55 -2.28
N ILE A 61 1.85 -12.46 -1.61
CA ILE A 61 2.50 -13.58 -0.92
C ILE A 61 2.95 -13.15 0.48
N ILE A 62 2.79 -14.05 1.45
CA ILE A 62 3.52 -14.00 2.72
C ILE A 62 4.23 -15.35 2.94
N ILE A 63 5.53 -15.30 3.19
CA ILE A 63 6.36 -16.45 3.53
C ILE A 63 6.47 -16.51 5.05
N GLU A 64 6.09 -17.64 5.64
CA GLU A 64 6.30 -17.95 7.05
C GLU A 64 7.40 -18.98 7.25
N PHE A 65 8.15 -18.82 8.33
CA PHE A 65 9.08 -19.80 8.89
C PHE A 65 8.63 -20.15 10.31
N ASP A 66 8.25 -21.41 10.55
CA ASP A 66 7.79 -21.90 11.85
C ASP A 66 6.68 -21.02 12.50
N ASN A 67 5.74 -20.55 11.68
CA ASN A 67 4.61 -19.65 11.99
C ASN A 67 4.96 -18.18 12.25
N GLU A 68 6.18 -17.75 11.96
CA GLU A 68 6.56 -16.34 11.98
C GLU A 68 6.72 -15.81 10.55
N PRO A 69 6.11 -14.66 10.19
CA PRO A 69 6.22 -14.10 8.86
C PRO A 69 7.62 -13.50 8.65
N ILE A 70 8.31 -13.96 7.60
CA ILE A 70 9.68 -13.53 7.30
C ILE A 70 9.76 -12.58 6.09
N LEU A 71 8.82 -12.67 5.16
CA LEU A 71 8.80 -11.87 3.95
C LEU A 71 7.38 -11.70 3.41
N ALA A 72 7.03 -10.49 2.98
CA ALA A 72 5.87 -10.23 2.13
C ALA A 72 6.33 -9.92 0.70
N ILE A 73 5.55 -10.32 -0.30
CA ILE A 73 5.82 -10.01 -1.72
C ILE A 73 4.54 -9.48 -2.35
N GLU A 74 4.66 -8.37 -3.07
CA GLU A 74 3.59 -7.75 -3.85
C GLU A 74 4.01 -7.68 -5.32
N GLU A 75 3.10 -8.01 -6.23
CA GLU A 75 3.32 -7.92 -7.67
C GLU A 75 2.30 -6.97 -8.32
N SER A 76 2.77 -6.15 -9.25
CA SER A 76 1.89 -5.30 -10.03
C SER A 76 2.34 -5.22 -11.48
N ARG A 77 1.35 -5.15 -12.37
CA ARG A 77 1.51 -5.03 -13.83
C ARG A 77 1.01 -3.69 -14.35
N GLU A 78 0.65 -2.79 -13.44
CA GLU A 78 0.03 -1.52 -13.74
C GLU A 78 0.99 -0.56 -14.45
N ALA A 79 0.41 0.42 -15.14
CA ALA A 79 1.18 1.46 -15.79
C ALA A 79 1.85 2.37 -14.76
N GLY A 80 3.04 2.88 -15.04
CA GLY A 80 3.91 3.46 -14.01
C GLY A 80 3.66 4.92 -13.63
N THR A 81 2.93 5.70 -14.45
CA THR A 81 2.91 7.16 -14.26
C THR A 81 1.97 7.65 -13.16
N GLY A 82 2.32 8.81 -12.61
CA GLY A 82 1.53 9.54 -11.62
C GLY A 82 1.31 8.71 -10.36
N HIS A 83 0.03 8.52 -10.02
CA HIS A 83 -0.40 7.86 -8.79
C HIS A 83 -0.31 6.32 -8.82
N ASN A 84 -0.13 5.71 -9.99
CA ASN A 84 -0.30 4.27 -10.14
C ASN A 84 0.76 3.43 -9.42
N ALA A 85 2.02 3.89 -9.43
CA ALA A 85 3.11 3.20 -8.75
C ALA A 85 2.87 3.04 -7.24
N PHE A 86 2.07 3.94 -6.65
CA PHE A 86 1.77 3.98 -5.22
C PHE A 86 0.53 3.19 -4.82
N GLN A 87 -0.31 2.71 -5.76
CA GLN A 87 -1.61 2.07 -5.45
C GLN A 87 -1.51 0.93 -4.43
N ARG A 88 -0.40 0.19 -4.45
CA ARG A 88 -0.14 -0.96 -3.57
C ARG A 88 0.67 -0.62 -2.33
N PHE A 89 1.07 0.65 -2.16
CA PHE A 89 2.03 1.07 -1.14
C PHE A 89 1.56 0.77 0.29
N SER A 90 0.26 0.89 0.57
CA SER A 90 -0.31 0.58 1.88
C SER A 90 -0.11 -0.88 2.31
N ARG A 91 -0.06 -1.82 1.36
CA ARG A 91 0.23 -3.25 1.62
C ARG A 91 1.67 -3.42 2.11
N LEU A 92 2.59 -2.70 1.47
CA LEU A 92 4.02 -2.71 1.82
C LEU A 92 4.24 -2.10 3.19
N ALA A 93 3.63 -0.93 3.45
CA ALA A 93 3.69 -0.25 4.74
C ALA A 93 3.16 -1.15 5.87
N ALA A 94 2.01 -1.80 5.68
CA ALA A 94 1.40 -2.66 6.69
C ALA A 94 2.30 -3.85 7.11
N ALA A 95 2.99 -4.47 6.15
CA ALA A 95 3.93 -5.56 6.43
C ALA A 95 5.15 -5.07 7.23
N VAL A 96 5.71 -3.93 6.81
CA VAL A 96 6.95 -3.39 7.39
C VAL A 96 6.73 -2.83 8.79
N GLU A 97 5.58 -2.18 9.03
CA GLU A 97 5.12 -1.76 10.34
C GLU A 97 5.04 -2.92 11.34
N ASN A 98 4.80 -4.14 10.84
CA ASN A 98 4.78 -5.37 11.64
C ASN A 98 6.11 -6.14 11.60
N GLY A 99 7.18 -5.46 11.20
CA GLY A 99 8.54 -5.98 11.23
C GLY A 99 8.88 -6.97 10.12
N VAL A 100 8.04 -7.10 9.09
CA VAL A 100 8.21 -8.03 7.98
C VAL A 100 8.80 -7.31 6.76
N PRO A 101 10.02 -7.66 6.31
CA PRO A 101 10.59 -7.20 5.04
C PRO A 101 9.63 -7.41 3.88
N THR A 102 9.67 -6.53 2.89
CA THR A 102 8.76 -6.62 1.74
C THR A 102 9.49 -6.43 0.41
N PHE A 103 9.16 -7.29 -0.56
CA PHE A 103 9.61 -7.14 -1.95
C PHE A 103 8.45 -6.70 -2.84
N TYR A 104 8.71 -5.71 -3.70
CA TYR A 104 7.73 -5.16 -4.63
C TYR A 104 8.18 -5.37 -6.07
N VAL A 105 7.44 -6.16 -6.83
CA VAL A 105 7.68 -6.41 -8.24
C VAL A 105 6.81 -5.46 -9.07
N TYR A 106 7.43 -4.51 -9.76
CA TYR A 106 6.72 -3.49 -10.52
C TYR A 106 7.42 -3.17 -11.86
N PRO A 107 6.71 -3.01 -12.98
CA PRO A 107 7.34 -2.73 -14.27
C PRO A 107 8.05 -1.37 -14.29
N GLU A 108 9.28 -1.32 -14.82
CA GLU A 108 9.96 -0.04 -15.08
C GLU A 108 9.14 0.86 -16.02
N ALA A 109 8.49 0.26 -17.02
CA ALA A 109 7.51 0.90 -17.87
C ALA A 109 6.59 -0.15 -18.50
N THR A 110 5.34 0.22 -18.80
CA THR A 110 4.43 -0.60 -19.62
C THR A 110 3.92 0.20 -20.81
N ILE A 111 3.51 -0.46 -21.89
CA ILE A 111 2.97 0.25 -23.05
C ILE A 111 1.49 0.60 -22.81
N ILE A 112 1.16 1.87 -22.98
CA ILE A 112 -0.21 2.36 -23.03
C ILE A 112 -0.55 2.81 -24.45
N SER A 113 -1.79 2.52 -24.85
CA SER A 113 -2.41 3.03 -26.07
C SER A 113 -3.64 3.85 -25.67
N ARG A 114 -3.75 5.07 -26.20
CA ARG A 114 -4.98 5.88 -26.09
C ARG A 114 -5.59 6.02 -27.48
N GLN A 115 -6.92 6.17 -27.54
CA GLN A 115 -7.61 6.46 -28.78
C GLN A 115 -6.93 7.65 -29.49
N ASN A 116 -6.64 7.51 -30.78
CA ASN A 116 -6.01 8.53 -31.63
C ASN A 116 -4.57 8.92 -31.24
N SER A 117 -3.82 8.05 -30.56
CA SER A 117 -2.40 8.29 -30.27
C SER A 117 -1.55 7.04 -30.51
N ASN A 118 -0.30 7.23 -30.92
CA ASN A 118 0.65 6.13 -31.02
C ASN A 118 0.91 5.52 -29.63
N PRO A 119 1.10 4.18 -29.55
CA PRO A 119 1.51 3.54 -28.31
C PRO A 119 2.77 4.17 -27.75
N ARG A 120 2.86 4.27 -26.43
CA ARG A 120 4.04 4.80 -25.75
C ARG A 120 4.30 4.06 -24.44
N TRP A 121 5.55 4.10 -24.00
CA TRP A 121 5.93 3.62 -22.69
C TRP A 121 5.48 4.58 -21.59
N ASP A 122 4.75 4.04 -20.62
CA ASP A 122 4.34 4.70 -19.40
C ASP A 122 5.27 4.27 -18.26
N LYS A 123 6.27 5.12 -18.01
CA LYS A 123 7.38 4.85 -17.09
C LYS A 123 6.95 4.97 -15.64
N ILE A 124 7.58 4.18 -14.77
CA ILE A 124 7.42 4.24 -13.32
C ILE A 124 7.73 5.65 -12.81
N ASN A 125 6.87 6.14 -11.92
CA ASN A 125 7.10 7.38 -11.20
C ASN A 125 8.30 7.24 -10.26
N PRO A 126 9.40 7.99 -10.44
CA PRO A 126 10.61 7.82 -9.63
C PRO A 126 10.39 8.07 -8.14
N LEU A 127 9.39 8.88 -7.75
CA LEU A 127 9.13 9.20 -6.36
C LEU A 127 8.77 7.96 -5.51
N ILE A 128 8.36 6.84 -6.14
CA ILE A 128 8.19 5.55 -5.44
C ILE A 128 9.48 5.09 -4.76
N PHE A 129 10.65 5.31 -5.36
CA PHE A 129 11.93 4.90 -4.79
C PHE A 129 12.23 5.65 -3.49
N LYS A 130 11.93 6.96 -3.45
CA LYS A 130 12.06 7.78 -2.23
C LYS A 130 11.10 7.30 -1.15
N ALA A 131 9.83 7.05 -1.51
CA ALA A 131 8.83 6.54 -0.57
C ALA A 131 9.27 5.21 0.09
N LEU A 132 9.77 4.27 -0.71
CA LEU A 132 10.28 3.00 -0.21
C LEU A 132 11.54 3.20 0.65
N ASP A 133 12.45 4.11 0.26
CA ASP A 133 13.66 4.44 1.03
C ASP A 133 13.34 5.01 2.40
N ASP A 134 12.34 5.90 2.49
CA ASP A 134 11.92 6.53 3.74
C ASP A 134 11.27 5.52 4.69
N VAL A 135 10.43 4.63 4.17
CA VAL A 135 9.88 3.52 4.97
C VAL A 135 11.00 2.62 5.50
N MET A 136 12.01 2.33 4.66
CA MET A 136 13.17 1.54 5.09
C MET A 136 13.95 2.22 6.22
N ASP A 137 14.10 3.54 6.19
CA ASP A 137 14.80 4.29 7.25
C ASP A 137 14.02 4.32 8.56
N ILE A 138 12.71 4.56 8.52
CA ILE A 138 11.86 4.65 9.71
C ILE A 138 11.77 3.31 10.46
N TYR A 139 11.55 2.20 9.74
CA TYR A 139 11.38 0.90 10.38
C TYR A 139 12.65 0.07 10.45
N ASN A 140 13.73 0.50 9.78
CA ASN A 140 14.96 -0.28 9.65
C ASN A 140 14.67 -1.71 9.13
N LYS A 141 13.82 -1.80 8.10
CA LYS A 141 13.40 -3.06 7.44
C LYS A 141 13.47 -2.91 5.94
N PRO A 142 13.90 -3.94 5.18
CA PRO A 142 13.97 -3.84 3.72
C PRO A 142 12.60 -3.72 3.07
N VAL A 143 12.48 -2.75 2.15
CA VAL A 143 11.35 -2.60 1.24
C VAL A 143 11.91 -2.41 -0.16
N LEU A 144 12.13 -3.52 -0.87
CA LEU A 144 12.95 -3.53 -2.09
C LEU A 144 12.10 -3.67 -3.34
N LEU A 145 12.38 -2.84 -4.35
CA LEU A 145 11.73 -2.89 -5.65
C LEU A 145 12.56 -3.70 -6.66
N TYR A 146 11.92 -4.63 -7.35
CA TYR A 146 12.48 -5.36 -8.49
C TYR A 146 11.66 -5.07 -9.72
N TYR A 147 12.30 -4.83 -10.87
CA TYR A 147 11.52 -4.55 -12.06
C TYR A 147 10.83 -5.80 -12.58
N TYR A 148 9.51 -5.71 -12.76
CA TYR A 148 8.79 -6.65 -13.61
C TYR A 148 9.36 -6.51 -15.03
N PRO A 149 9.82 -7.60 -15.66
CA PRO A 149 10.49 -7.55 -16.94
C PRO A 149 9.57 -7.06 -18.05
N THR A 150 10.04 -6.08 -18.81
CA THR A 150 9.36 -5.56 -20.00
C THR A 150 10.35 -5.36 -21.15
N ASP A 151 9.83 -5.15 -22.35
CA ASP A 151 10.62 -4.86 -23.56
C ASP A 151 11.20 -3.43 -23.55
N TYR A 152 10.90 -2.62 -22.51
CA TYR A 152 11.17 -1.18 -22.46
C TYR A 152 12.60 -0.82 -22.85
N ARG A 153 13.59 -1.43 -22.22
CA ARG A 153 15.01 -1.10 -22.47
C ARG A 153 15.47 -1.42 -23.89
N THR A 154 14.87 -2.43 -24.52
CA THR A 154 15.19 -2.85 -25.91
C THR A 154 14.39 -2.10 -26.97
N HIS A 155 13.20 -1.58 -26.63
CA HIS A 155 12.26 -0.95 -27.56
C HIS A 155 11.84 0.45 -27.08
N THR A 156 12.76 1.20 -26.47
CA THR A 156 12.46 2.48 -25.78
C THR A 156 11.76 3.49 -26.69
N THR A 157 12.23 3.62 -27.94
CA THR A 157 11.73 4.60 -28.92
C THR A 157 10.72 4.01 -29.91
N THR A 158 10.54 2.69 -29.91
CA THR A 158 9.71 1.95 -30.88
C THR A 158 8.75 0.96 -30.19
N PRO A 159 7.88 1.42 -29.26
CA PRO A 159 6.95 0.56 -28.53
C PRO A 159 6.02 -0.26 -29.44
N GLN A 160 5.69 0.24 -30.63
CA GLN A 160 4.78 -0.41 -31.57
C GLN A 160 5.30 -1.72 -32.17
N ILE A 161 6.62 -1.94 -32.17
CA ILE A 161 7.22 -3.18 -32.70
C ILE A 161 7.61 -4.17 -31.59
N SER A 162 7.39 -3.82 -30.31
CA SER A 162 7.62 -4.74 -29.19
C SER A 162 6.79 -6.00 -29.37
N THR A 163 7.45 -7.16 -29.36
CA THR A 163 6.78 -8.46 -29.49
C THR A 163 5.71 -8.65 -28.43
N ASN A 164 6.01 -8.26 -27.18
CA ASN A 164 5.06 -8.37 -26.08
C ASN A 164 3.95 -7.31 -26.10
N PHE A 165 4.08 -6.26 -26.91
CA PHE A 165 2.95 -5.38 -27.22
C PHE A 165 2.00 -6.01 -28.24
N ILE A 166 2.56 -6.57 -29.32
CA ILE A 166 1.82 -7.24 -30.39
C ILE A 166 1.00 -8.41 -29.82
N ASN A 167 1.56 -9.12 -28.83
CA ASN A 167 0.88 -10.21 -28.11
C ASN A 167 -0.09 -9.74 -27.00
N ASN A 168 -0.50 -8.46 -27.02
CA ASN A 168 -1.44 -7.86 -26.08
C ASN A 168 -1.02 -7.88 -24.58
N ASN A 169 0.28 -8.02 -24.31
CA ASN A 169 0.84 -8.00 -22.95
C ASN A 169 1.39 -6.63 -22.54
N LYS A 170 1.05 -5.56 -23.29
CA LYS A 170 1.51 -4.18 -23.03
C LYS A 170 3.03 -4.08 -22.84
N GLY A 171 3.79 -4.90 -23.58
CA GLY A 171 5.25 -4.93 -23.53
C GLY A 171 5.85 -5.69 -22.35
N ARG A 172 5.04 -6.38 -21.52
CA ARG A 172 5.53 -7.21 -20.41
C ARG A 172 6.03 -8.56 -20.89
N ARG A 173 7.21 -8.98 -20.41
CA ARG A 173 7.78 -10.32 -20.62
C ARG A 173 7.28 -11.23 -19.51
N MET A 174 6.61 -12.31 -19.89
CA MET A 174 5.89 -13.18 -18.97
C MET A 174 6.26 -14.63 -19.22
N GLU A 175 6.13 -15.48 -18.20
CA GLU A 175 6.32 -16.91 -18.35
C GLU A 175 5.31 -17.53 -19.33
N THR A 176 5.81 -18.47 -20.12
CA THR A 176 4.99 -19.23 -21.08
C THR A 176 4.53 -20.57 -20.50
N ASN A 177 5.21 -21.05 -19.45
CA ASN A 177 4.78 -22.23 -18.71
C ASN A 177 3.45 -21.95 -18.00
N MET A 178 2.43 -22.76 -18.26
CA MET A 178 1.10 -22.60 -17.66
C MET A 178 1.10 -22.72 -16.14
N ASN A 179 2.08 -23.43 -15.55
CA ASN A 179 2.23 -23.51 -14.08
C ASN A 179 2.51 -22.13 -13.46
N TYR A 180 3.15 -21.24 -14.23
CA TYR A 180 3.49 -19.88 -13.81
C TYR A 180 2.67 -18.85 -14.58
N ALA A 181 1.46 -19.19 -15.01
CA ALA A 181 0.61 -18.30 -15.78
C ALA A 181 0.47 -16.93 -15.09
N GLY A 182 0.83 -15.87 -15.82
CA GLY A 182 0.82 -14.50 -15.30
C GLY A 182 2.15 -14.03 -14.70
N CYS A 183 3.07 -14.92 -14.37
CA CYS A 183 4.30 -14.57 -13.67
C CYS A 183 5.32 -13.90 -14.59
N PRO A 184 6.23 -13.08 -14.03
CA PRO A 184 7.31 -12.45 -14.80
C PRO A 184 8.30 -13.48 -15.35
N GLU A 185 8.95 -13.17 -16.47
CA GLU A 185 10.00 -14.02 -17.05
C GLU A 185 11.11 -14.35 -16.04
N ILE A 186 11.32 -15.64 -15.76
CA ILE A 186 12.22 -16.18 -14.73
C ILE A 186 13.66 -15.75 -14.99
N GLN A 187 14.10 -15.80 -16.25
CA GLN A 187 15.49 -15.56 -16.63
C GLN A 187 15.87 -14.07 -16.59
N ASP A 188 14.92 -13.17 -16.30
CA ASP A 188 15.24 -11.77 -16.14
C ASP A 188 16.15 -11.53 -14.92
N THR A 189 17.12 -10.65 -15.08
CA THR A 189 18.13 -10.39 -14.05
C THR A 189 17.53 -9.84 -12.76
N GLN A 190 16.43 -9.09 -12.82
CA GLN A 190 15.74 -8.58 -11.63
C GLN A 190 14.98 -9.68 -10.89
N MET A 191 14.44 -10.67 -11.61
CA MET A 191 13.79 -11.82 -10.98
C MET A 191 14.82 -12.76 -10.33
N GLN A 192 15.92 -13.03 -11.03
CA GLN A 192 17.05 -13.80 -10.48
C GLN A 192 17.65 -13.13 -9.23
N GLU A 193 17.77 -11.80 -9.24
CA GLU A 193 18.21 -11.01 -8.09
C GLU A 193 17.21 -11.13 -6.92
N MET A 194 15.90 -11.05 -7.19
CA MET A 194 14.87 -11.24 -6.16
C MET A 194 14.96 -12.64 -5.54
N PHE A 195 15.03 -13.70 -6.35
CA PHE A 195 15.16 -15.08 -5.84
C PHE A 195 16.42 -15.26 -5.00
N THR A 196 17.53 -14.67 -5.41
CA THR A 196 18.78 -14.68 -4.64
C THR A 196 18.60 -14.04 -3.27
N HIS A 197 17.89 -12.91 -3.19
CA HIS A 197 17.58 -12.25 -1.92
C HIS A 197 16.60 -13.04 -1.04
N ILE A 198 15.62 -13.74 -1.64
CA ILE A 198 14.76 -14.68 -0.91
C ILE A 198 15.60 -15.81 -0.31
N ASN A 199 16.48 -16.42 -1.12
CA ASN A 199 17.38 -17.49 -0.67
C ASN A 199 18.30 -17.02 0.46
N LEU A 200 18.83 -15.80 0.36
CA LEU A 200 19.63 -15.19 1.41
C LEU A 200 18.83 -15.09 2.72
N LEU A 201 17.62 -14.54 2.68
CA LEU A 201 16.77 -14.43 3.87
C LEU A 201 16.45 -15.80 4.48
N VAL A 202 16.07 -16.78 3.65
CA VAL A 202 15.76 -18.14 4.06
C VAL A 202 16.96 -18.78 4.76
N ASN A 203 18.15 -18.70 4.17
CA ASN A 203 19.38 -19.21 4.80
C ASN A 203 19.68 -18.52 6.14
N GLU A 204 19.48 -17.20 6.21
CA GLU A 204 19.72 -16.42 7.42
C GLU A 204 18.78 -16.80 8.56
N VAL A 205 17.48 -17.02 8.29
CA VAL A 205 16.54 -17.47 9.32
C VAL A 205 16.76 -18.92 9.74
N GLU A 206 17.21 -19.79 8.84
CA GLU A 206 17.55 -21.18 9.19
C GLU A 206 18.78 -21.25 10.08
N GLN A 207 19.78 -20.39 9.85
CA GLN A 207 21.03 -20.36 10.61
C GLN A 207 20.89 -19.63 11.95
N ASN A 208 20.21 -18.48 11.96
CA ASN A 208 20.20 -17.55 13.09
C ASN A 208 18.81 -17.38 13.74
N GLY A 209 17.81 -18.13 13.27
CA GLY A 209 16.43 -18.02 13.74
C GLY A 209 15.73 -16.74 13.28
N ILE A 210 14.52 -16.50 13.79
CA ILE A 210 13.66 -15.38 13.37
C ILE A 210 14.29 -14.00 13.59
N GLN A 211 15.23 -13.87 14.52
CA GLN A 211 15.95 -12.62 14.80
C GLN A 211 16.74 -12.13 13.57
N ALA A 212 17.12 -13.04 12.67
CA ALA A 212 17.79 -12.69 11.42
C ALA A 212 17.01 -11.69 10.57
N VAL A 213 15.67 -11.74 10.61
CA VAL A 213 14.77 -10.81 9.91
C VAL A 213 14.99 -9.36 10.34
N GLN A 214 15.39 -9.11 11.59
CA GLN A 214 15.71 -7.77 12.09
C GLN A 214 17.03 -7.22 11.54
N GLN A 215 17.97 -8.11 11.23
CA GLN A 215 19.30 -7.75 10.75
C GLN A 215 19.41 -7.81 9.22
N PHE A 216 18.35 -8.25 8.53
CA PHE A 216 18.37 -8.49 7.09
C PHE A 216 18.74 -7.24 6.27
N ILE A 217 18.29 -6.05 6.69
CA ILE A 217 18.65 -4.77 6.05
C ILE A 217 20.16 -4.48 6.05
N ARG A 218 20.94 -5.09 6.96
CA ARG A 218 22.39 -4.88 7.07
C ARG A 218 23.19 -5.74 6.11
N LYS A 219 22.57 -6.77 5.52
CA LYS A 219 23.23 -7.67 4.55
C LYS A 219 23.71 -6.88 3.34
N ARG A 220 24.88 -7.24 2.80
CA ARG A 220 25.56 -6.43 1.79
C ARG A 220 24.75 -6.35 0.51
N GLU A 221 24.17 -7.47 0.11
CA GLU A 221 23.31 -7.66 -1.04
C GLU A 221 22.08 -6.74 -0.95
N ILE A 222 21.47 -6.69 0.24
CA ILE A 222 20.31 -5.84 0.52
C ILE A 222 20.66 -4.36 0.51
N ARG A 223 21.80 -3.97 1.10
CA ARG A 223 22.30 -2.58 1.01
C ARG A 223 22.61 -2.17 -0.42
N ASN A 224 23.26 -3.04 -1.20
CA ASN A 224 23.54 -2.79 -2.60
C ASN A 224 22.24 -2.58 -3.40
N LYS A 225 21.18 -3.36 -3.11
CA LYS A 225 19.87 -3.19 -3.77
C LYS A 225 19.22 -1.86 -3.40
N ARG A 226 19.33 -1.44 -2.14
CA ARG A 226 18.87 -0.13 -1.68
C ARG A 226 19.62 1.01 -2.37
N ASP A 227 20.94 0.91 -2.50
CA ASP A 227 21.77 1.89 -3.21
C ASP A 227 21.43 1.94 -4.72
N TRP A 228 21.12 0.79 -5.31
CA TRP A 228 20.58 0.74 -6.67
C TRP A 228 19.25 1.48 -6.80
N MET A 229 18.31 1.33 -5.85
CA MET A 229 17.04 2.06 -5.87
C MET A 229 17.25 3.58 -5.77
N ARG A 230 18.18 4.04 -4.93
CA ARG A 230 18.56 5.47 -4.83
C ARG A 230 19.19 5.99 -6.13
N THR A 231 19.96 5.14 -6.79
CA THR A 231 20.52 5.43 -8.11
C THR A 231 19.42 5.53 -9.18
N GLU A 232 18.43 4.64 -9.15
CA GLU A 232 17.27 4.70 -10.06
C GLU A 232 16.42 5.96 -9.82
N TYR A 233 16.22 6.39 -8.57
CA TYR A 233 15.59 7.67 -8.25
C TYR A 233 16.32 8.82 -8.97
N THR A 234 17.64 8.90 -8.79
CA THR A 234 18.47 9.96 -9.39
C THR A 234 18.47 9.90 -10.92
N ASN A 235 18.74 8.73 -11.49
CA ASN A 235 18.85 8.53 -12.95
C ASN A 235 17.55 8.81 -13.70
N LYS A 236 16.40 8.68 -13.03
CA LYS A 236 15.09 9.01 -13.61
C LYS A 236 14.62 10.42 -13.28
N ASN A 237 15.52 11.29 -12.82
CA ASN A 237 15.23 12.67 -12.41
C ASN A 237 14.15 12.75 -11.33
N GLY A 238 14.24 11.88 -10.32
CA GLY A 238 13.35 11.92 -9.18
C GLY A 238 13.38 13.28 -8.49
N SER A 239 12.19 13.80 -8.21
CA SER A 239 12.00 15.09 -7.55
C SER A 239 10.82 15.00 -6.57
N LEU A 240 10.88 15.81 -5.52
CA LEU A 240 9.73 16.04 -4.64
C LEU A 240 8.66 16.91 -5.32
N ASP A 241 8.98 17.54 -6.44
CA ASP A 241 8.03 18.27 -7.31
C ASP A 241 7.31 17.34 -8.30
N ALA A 242 7.12 16.07 -7.91
CA ALA A 242 6.44 15.06 -8.71
C ALA A 242 5.13 14.61 -8.03
N SER A 243 4.20 14.11 -8.84
CA SER A 243 2.97 13.47 -8.31
C SER A 243 3.33 12.31 -7.36
N PRO A 244 2.60 12.08 -6.26
CA PRO A 244 1.38 12.79 -5.85
C PRO A 244 1.61 14.15 -5.15
N LEU A 245 2.86 14.53 -4.82
CA LEU A 245 3.16 15.75 -4.05
C LEU A 245 2.80 17.05 -4.79
N THR A 246 2.78 17.04 -6.12
CA THR A 246 2.27 18.18 -6.93
C THR A 246 0.79 18.49 -6.70
N SER A 247 0.05 17.58 -6.06
CA SER A 247 -1.34 17.77 -5.65
C SER A 247 -1.45 17.93 -4.13
N SER A 248 -0.40 18.47 -3.51
CA SER A 248 -0.39 18.79 -2.09
C SER A 248 0.10 20.20 -1.84
N ILE A 249 -0.35 20.78 -0.73
CA ILE A 249 0.11 22.07 -0.23
C ILE A 249 0.28 22.00 1.28
N GLU A 250 1.39 22.53 1.78
CA GLU A 250 1.65 22.64 3.21
C GLU A 250 1.33 24.05 3.68
N LEU A 251 0.52 24.17 4.74
CA LEU A 251 0.12 25.43 5.35
C LEU A 251 0.26 25.32 6.88
N PRO A 252 0.34 26.44 7.61
CA PRO A 252 0.20 26.44 9.07
C PRO A 252 -1.08 25.70 9.50
N THR A 253 -0.99 24.90 10.57
CA THR A 253 -2.13 24.10 11.05
C THR A 253 -3.35 24.94 11.41
N GLN A 254 -3.16 26.22 11.73
CA GLN A 254 -4.26 27.17 11.94
C GLN A 254 -5.28 27.20 10.80
N TYR A 255 -4.87 26.98 9.54
CA TYR A 255 -5.81 26.90 8.41
C TYR A 255 -6.80 25.74 8.57
N LEU A 256 -6.34 24.58 9.04
CA LEU A 256 -7.19 23.42 9.31
C LEU A 256 -8.12 23.71 10.49
N ILE A 257 -7.58 24.27 11.57
CA ILE A 257 -8.33 24.59 12.79
C ILE A 257 -9.45 25.59 12.47
N ASN A 258 -9.15 26.66 11.73
CA ASN A 258 -10.15 27.65 11.31
C ASN A 258 -11.22 27.06 10.38
N PHE A 259 -10.86 26.07 9.54
CA PHE A 259 -11.84 25.38 8.71
C PHE A 259 -12.80 24.53 9.55
N LEU A 260 -12.23 23.76 10.49
CA LEU A 260 -12.98 22.85 11.37
C LEU A 260 -13.72 23.57 12.51
N SER A 261 -13.39 24.82 12.82
CA SER A 261 -14.09 25.59 13.87
C SER A 261 -15.57 25.84 13.54
N SER A 262 -15.97 25.65 12.27
CA SER A 262 -17.38 25.64 11.87
C SER A 262 -18.20 24.52 12.54
N TYR A 263 -17.55 23.48 13.05
CA TYR A 263 -18.18 22.37 13.78
C TYR A 263 -18.23 22.59 15.30
N ASN A 264 -17.65 23.68 15.81
CA ASN A 264 -17.66 24.00 17.24
C ASN A 264 -19.09 24.25 17.75
N ASN A 265 -19.34 23.85 18.99
CA ASN A 265 -20.58 24.12 19.69
C ASN A 265 -20.32 24.23 21.20
N GLY A 266 -21.38 24.42 22.00
CA GLY A 266 -21.23 24.62 23.45
C GLY A 266 -20.54 23.48 24.21
N ASN A 267 -20.43 22.28 23.62
CA ASN A 267 -19.84 21.09 24.24
C ASN A 267 -18.57 20.61 23.53
N TYR A 268 -18.13 21.26 22.46
CA TYR A 268 -16.99 20.82 21.65
C TYR A 268 -16.29 22.01 20.99
N ASP A 269 -14.97 22.08 21.16
CA ASP A 269 -14.11 23.07 20.52
C ASP A 269 -12.89 22.38 19.88
N ILE A 270 -12.74 22.50 18.56
CA ILE A 270 -11.58 21.97 17.84
C ILE A 270 -10.24 22.56 18.30
N ASN A 271 -10.25 23.76 18.90
CA ASN A 271 -9.04 24.37 19.45
C ASN A 271 -8.48 23.56 20.62
N ASP A 272 -9.29 22.73 21.27
CA ASP A 272 -8.86 21.85 22.36
C ASP A 272 -8.22 20.54 21.86
N SER A 273 -8.22 20.27 20.56
CA SER A 273 -7.66 19.04 19.97
C SER A 273 -6.15 18.96 20.20
N GLU A 274 -5.68 18.05 21.05
CA GLU A 274 -4.25 17.91 21.35
C GLU A 274 -3.49 17.43 20.12
N LEU A 275 -4.02 16.41 19.43
CA LEU A 275 -3.37 15.80 18.28
C LEU A 275 -3.11 16.80 17.14
N LEU A 276 -4.14 17.53 16.70
CA LEU A 276 -3.98 18.43 15.56
C LEU A 276 -3.08 19.61 15.92
N ASN A 277 -3.28 20.23 17.09
CA ASN A 277 -2.53 21.41 17.53
C ASN A 277 -1.09 21.09 17.95
N SER A 278 -0.74 19.81 18.20
CA SER A 278 0.64 19.40 18.51
C SER A 278 1.64 19.65 17.37
N ARG A 279 1.16 19.91 16.15
CA ARG A 279 1.97 20.07 14.93
C ARG A 279 1.79 21.47 14.36
N ALA A 280 2.90 22.07 13.92
CA ALA A 280 2.90 23.46 13.44
C ALA A 280 2.30 23.62 12.03
N THR A 281 2.43 22.59 11.19
CA THR A 281 1.96 22.60 9.81
C THR A 281 1.09 21.40 9.46
N THR A 282 0.29 21.59 8.42
CA THR A 282 -0.60 20.60 7.86
C THR A 282 -0.35 20.50 6.36
N LEU A 283 -0.10 19.29 5.88
CA LEU A 283 -0.03 18.94 4.47
C LEU A 283 -1.40 18.48 3.99
N PHE A 284 -1.97 19.25 3.06
CA PHE A 284 -3.26 18.95 2.43
C PHE A 284 -3.00 18.26 1.09
N TYR A 285 -3.34 16.98 0.97
CA TYR A 285 -3.35 16.25 -0.29
C TYR A 285 -4.76 16.28 -0.89
N TYR A 286 -4.92 16.90 -2.06
CA TYR A 286 -6.23 17.18 -2.63
C TYR A 286 -6.45 16.52 -4.00
N THR A 287 -7.70 16.14 -4.27
CA THR A 287 -8.11 15.55 -5.55
C THR A 287 -9.49 16.03 -6.00
N GLY A 288 -9.59 16.52 -7.23
CA GLY A 288 -10.87 16.85 -7.87
C GLY A 288 -11.62 15.63 -8.43
N SER A 289 -11.22 14.41 -8.05
CA SER A 289 -11.78 13.16 -8.58
C SER A 289 -13.05 12.74 -7.86
N LYS A 290 -13.87 11.92 -8.52
CA LYS A 290 -15.00 11.23 -7.88
C LYS A 290 -14.52 10.24 -6.82
N TRP A 291 -15.34 10.00 -5.80
CA TRP A 291 -15.13 8.90 -4.85
C TRP A 291 -14.99 7.57 -5.61
N ARG A 292 -14.03 6.74 -5.20
CA ARG A 292 -13.78 5.43 -5.81
C ARG A 292 -13.93 4.34 -4.76
N PRO A 293 -14.86 3.38 -4.93
CA PRO A 293 -15.05 2.29 -3.97
C PRO A 293 -13.81 1.41 -3.76
N GLN A 294 -12.90 1.34 -4.72
CA GLN A 294 -11.62 0.64 -4.59
C GLN A 294 -10.57 1.47 -3.85
N GLY A 295 -10.76 2.79 -3.74
CA GLY A 295 -9.83 3.75 -3.14
C GLY A 295 -8.62 4.08 -4.01
N ASP A 296 -8.42 3.36 -5.10
CA ASP A 296 -7.25 3.50 -5.95
C ASP A 296 -7.39 4.69 -6.92
N PRO A 297 -6.35 5.53 -7.07
CA PRO A 297 -5.01 5.34 -6.52
C PRO A 297 -4.73 6.10 -5.21
N PHE A 298 -5.68 6.89 -4.73
CA PHE A 298 -5.47 7.88 -3.68
C PHE A 298 -5.10 7.28 -2.31
N THR A 299 -5.61 6.09 -1.98
CA THR A 299 -5.26 5.40 -0.73
C THR A 299 -3.76 5.09 -0.64
N GLY A 300 -3.18 4.59 -1.73
CA GLY A 300 -1.75 4.30 -1.82
C GLY A 300 -0.88 5.56 -1.88
N CYS A 301 -1.34 6.60 -2.60
CA CYS A 301 -0.66 7.91 -2.59
C CYS A 301 -0.62 8.53 -1.19
N LEU A 302 -1.74 8.53 -0.47
CA LEU A 302 -1.81 9.09 0.88
C LEU A 302 -0.83 8.38 1.82
N ALA A 303 -0.76 7.05 1.73
CA ALA A 303 0.22 6.26 2.48
C ALA A 303 1.66 6.68 2.14
N ALA A 304 2.00 6.81 0.86
CA ALA A 304 3.34 7.22 0.45
C ALA A 304 3.69 8.65 0.89
N ILE A 305 2.74 9.59 0.80
CA ILE A 305 2.94 10.97 1.25
C ILE A 305 3.25 11.02 2.74
N ASP A 306 2.55 10.24 3.57
CA ASP A 306 2.81 10.15 5.01
C ASP A 306 4.30 9.91 5.30
N TYR A 307 4.87 8.90 4.64
CA TYR A 307 6.26 8.52 4.82
C TYR A 307 7.27 9.50 4.22
N ILE A 308 6.92 10.18 3.12
CA ILE A 308 7.83 11.14 2.48
C ILE A 308 7.87 12.48 3.23
N LYS A 309 6.74 12.91 3.80
CA LYS A 309 6.53 14.31 4.22
C LYS A 309 6.07 14.53 5.66
N CYS A 310 5.45 13.53 6.29
CA CYS A 310 4.77 13.78 7.57
C CYS A 310 5.38 13.03 8.74
N ARG A 311 5.97 11.86 8.49
CA ARG A 311 6.35 10.92 9.54
C ARG A 311 7.85 10.95 9.80
N ILE A 312 8.22 11.02 11.08
CA ILE A 312 9.61 10.93 11.56
C ILE A 312 9.88 9.69 12.43
N GLY A 313 8.84 8.96 12.84
CA GLY A 313 8.94 7.72 13.62
C GLY A 313 7.95 6.64 13.19
N GLN A 314 7.75 5.61 14.02
CA GLN A 314 7.03 4.39 13.62
C GLN A 314 5.51 4.49 13.74
N THR A 315 5.00 5.46 14.49
CA THR A 315 3.57 5.65 14.71
C THR A 315 3.09 6.92 14.03
N PHE A 316 1.76 7.05 13.83
CA PHE A 316 1.21 8.29 13.32
C PHE A 316 1.34 9.44 14.35
N GLU A 317 1.58 9.12 15.62
CA GLU A 317 1.85 10.10 16.68
C GLU A 317 3.24 10.72 16.49
N ASP A 318 4.20 9.95 15.95
CA ASP A 318 5.54 10.41 15.57
C ASP A 318 5.57 11.21 14.26
N ARG A 319 4.51 11.97 13.96
CA ARG A 319 4.49 12.91 12.83
C ARG A 319 4.79 14.31 13.30
N ASP A 320 5.57 15.04 12.50
CA ASP A 320 5.83 16.47 12.69
C ASP A 320 4.89 17.37 11.86
N VAL A 321 4.18 16.79 10.88
CA VAL A 321 3.20 17.47 10.02
C VAL A 321 1.87 16.69 10.01
N ASN A 322 0.74 17.39 10.15
CA ASN A 322 -0.58 16.78 9.98
C ASN A 322 -0.80 16.38 8.52
N LEU A 323 -1.44 15.22 8.28
CA LEU A 323 -1.79 14.78 6.93
C LEU A 323 -3.30 14.82 6.71
N VAL A 324 -3.75 15.64 5.77
CA VAL A 324 -5.17 15.84 5.47
C VAL A 324 -5.49 15.44 4.03
N MET A 325 -6.52 14.61 3.86
CA MET A 325 -7.07 14.25 2.54
C MET A 325 -8.23 15.19 2.20
N VAL A 326 -8.17 15.87 1.05
CA VAL A 326 -9.22 16.79 0.61
C VAL A 326 -9.86 16.29 -0.69
N TRP A 327 -11.16 16.03 -0.67
CA TRP A 327 -11.94 15.60 -1.83
C TRP A 327 -12.53 16.77 -2.60
N GLY A 328 -11.66 17.62 -3.14
CA GLY A 328 -12.02 18.78 -3.95
C GLY A 328 -10.81 19.61 -4.34
N SER A 329 -11.05 20.80 -4.86
CA SER A 329 -10.06 21.88 -4.92
C SER A 329 -10.13 22.74 -3.66
N MET A 330 -9.02 23.36 -3.29
CA MET A 330 -8.94 24.31 -2.18
C MET A 330 -8.81 25.73 -2.71
N ASN A 331 -9.63 26.65 -2.19
CA ASN A 331 -9.43 28.08 -2.39
C ASN A 331 -8.93 28.70 -1.09
N ILE A 332 -7.67 29.13 -1.07
CA ILE A 332 -6.98 29.55 0.14
C ILE A 332 -7.07 31.07 0.30
N ASP A 333 -7.50 31.52 1.48
CA ASP A 333 -7.44 32.90 1.91
C ASP A 333 -6.27 33.09 2.87
N HIS A 334 -5.20 33.69 2.35
CA HIS A 334 -3.98 33.93 3.12
C HIS A 334 -4.10 35.05 4.15
N GLN A 335 -5.09 35.95 4.02
CA GLN A 335 -5.27 37.05 4.96
C GLN A 335 -5.95 36.57 6.24
N ASN A 336 -7.00 35.77 6.08
CA ASN A 336 -7.78 35.25 7.21
C ASN A 336 -7.31 33.87 7.70
N GLN A 337 -6.30 33.28 7.03
CA GLN A 337 -5.83 31.93 7.29
C GLN A 337 -6.95 30.89 7.23
N THR A 338 -7.79 30.99 6.20
CA THR A 338 -8.91 30.08 5.97
C THR A 338 -8.85 29.50 4.57
N PHE A 339 -9.69 28.52 4.28
CA PHE A 339 -9.90 28.04 2.92
C PHE A 339 -11.32 27.51 2.75
N THR A 340 -11.77 27.35 1.50
CA THR A 340 -12.97 26.57 1.17
C THR A 340 -12.59 25.32 0.37
N VAL A 341 -13.41 24.29 0.47
CA VAL A 341 -13.31 23.07 -0.35
C VAL A 341 -14.43 23.09 -1.37
N ASP A 342 -14.07 23.04 -2.64
CA ASP A 342 -15.02 23.00 -3.75
C ASP A 342 -14.94 21.67 -4.48
N SER A 343 -16.08 20.97 -4.57
CA SER A 343 -16.23 19.73 -5.31
C SER A 343 -17.69 19.46 -5.65
N THR A 344 -17.94 19.00 -6.87
CA THR A 344 -19.23 18.46 -7.31
C THR A 344 -19.18 16.95 -7.56
N ASN A 345 -18.04 16.32 -7.27
CA ASN A 345 -17.73 14.95 -7.64
C ASN A 345 -17.75 13.97 -6.47
N CYS A 346 -17.78 14.46 -5.23
CA CYS A 346 -17.60 13.67 -4.02
C CYS A 346 -18.33 14.33 -2.85
N SER A 347 -18.86 13.52 -1.94
CA SER A 347 -19.57 13.94 -0.72
C SER A 347 -19.10 13.13 0.48
N VAL A 348 -19.23 13.70 1.68
CA VAL A 348 -19.04 12.94 2.94
C VAL A 348 -19.95 11.71 3.01
N ASP A 349 -21.11 11.75 2.36
CA ASP A 349 -22.04 10.61 2.29
C ASP A 349 -21.45 9.42 1.52
N ASP A 350 -20.56 9.65 0.55
CA ASP A 350 -19.90 8.57 -0.19
C ASP A 350 -18.99 7.76 0.73
N PHE A 351 -18.25 8.46 1.60
CA PHE A 351 -17.46 7.85 2.66
C PHE A 351 -18.36 7.12 3.66
N ALA A 352 -19.39 7.80 4.17
CA ALA A 352 -20.28 7.26 5.20
C ALA A 352 -21.00 5.98 4.73
N LYS A 353 -21.60 6.01 3.53
CA LYS A 353 -22.27 4.83 2.94
C LYS A 353 -21.32 3.64 2.84
N GLN A 354 -20.06 3.87 2.43
CA GLN A 354 -19.08 2.79 2.33
C GLN A 354 -18.65 2.28 3.72
N ALA A 355 -18.44 3.15 4.70
CA ALA A 355 -18.15 2.75 6.09
C ALA A 355 -19.28 1.90 6.69
N GLU A 356 -20.53 2.33 6.53
CA GLU A 356 -21.72 1.63 7.01
C GLU A 356 -21.90 0.23 6.40
N THR A 357 -21.43 -0.01 5.17
CA THR A 357 -21.52 -1.35 4.55
C THR A 357 -20.74 -2.40 5.35
N GLY A 358 -19.63 -2.01 5.99
CA GLY A 358 -18.87 -2.89 6.87
C GLY A 358 -19.62 -3.23 8.17
N GLU A 359 -20.32 -2.24 8.73
CA GLU A 359 -21.13 -2.41 9.95
C GLU A 359 -22.35 -3.30 9.70
N LYS A 360 -23.05 -3.12 8.57
CA LYS A 360 -24.18 -3.99 8.17
C LYS A 360 -23.80 -5.48 8.05
N ARG A 361 -22.51 -5.77 7.85
CA ARG A 361 -21.97 -7.13 7.78
C ARG A 361 -21.47 -7.67 9.11
N SER A 362 -21.54 -6.86 10.17
CA SER A 362 -21.11 -7.24 11.51
C SER A 362 -22.06 -8.26 12.12
N LEU A 363 -21.53 -9.42 12.50
CA LEU A 363 -22.31 -10.44 13.19
C LEU A 363 -22.70 -10.02 14.62
N LEU A 364 -22.01 -9.02 15.19
CA LEU A 364 -22.35 -8.47 16.51
C LEU A 364 -23.75 -7.83 16.51
N LEU A 365 -24.17 -7.23 15.39
CA LEU A 365 -25.50 -6.62 15.25
C LEU A 365 -26.63 -7.65 15.05
N LYS A 366 -26.31 -8.87 14.62
CA LYS A 366 -27.31 -9.94 14.48
C LYS A 366 -27.73 -10.53 15.83
N GLY A 367 -26.84 -10.52 16.83
CA GLY A 367 -27.02 -11.20 18.11
C GLY A 367 -26.69 -12.70 18.04
N TYR A 368 -26.13 -13.25 19.13
CA TYR A 368 -25.54 -14.60 19.17
C TYR A 368 -26.54 -15.73 18.86
N HIS A 369 -27.80 -15.61 19.28
CA HIS A 369 -28.81 -16.66 19.03
C HIS A 369 -29.35 -16.66 17.59
N ASN A 370 -28.97 -15.68 16.76
CA ASN A 370 -29.44 -15.50 15.39
C ASN A 370 -28.37 -15.81 14.32
N ILE A 371 -27.20 -16.30 14.73
CA ILE A 371 -26.12 -16.71 13.81
C ILE A 371 -26.07 -18.24 13.69
N SER A 372 -25.57 -18.74 12.56
CA SER A 372 -25.36 -20.17 12.38
C SER A 372 -24.07 -20.66 13.06
N ASN A 373 -23.96 -21.98 13.26
CA ASN A 373 -22.78 -22.58 13.90
C ASN A 373 -21.47 -22.25 13.14
N GLU A 374 -21.51 -22.21 11.81
CA GLU A 374 -20.34 -21.82 11.00
C GLU A 374 -19.97 -20.34 11.10
N GLU A 375 -20.88 -19.48 11.58
CA GLU A 375 -20.63 -18.05 11.82
C GLU A 375 -20.00 -17.78 13.19
N ILE A 376 -20.04 -18.72 14.14
CA ILE A 376 -19.52 -18.55 15.52
C ILE A 376 -18.05 -18.09 15.54
N PRO A 377 -17.10 -18.70 14.80
CA PRO A 377 -15.70 -18.25 14.80
C PRO A 377 -15.53 -16.82 14.27
N ARG A 378 -16.32 -16.46 13.25
CA ARG A 378 -16.33 -15.10 12.69
C ARG A 378 -16.94 -14.10 13.68
N TYR A 379 -18.00 -14.48 14.40
CA TYR A 379 -18.59 -13.66 15.46
C TYR A 379 -17.56 -13.38 16.56
N TYR A 380 -16.82 -14.39 17.01
CA TYR A 380 -15.77 -14.22 18.01
C TYR A 380 -14.63 -13.33 17.52
N MET A 381 -14.25 -13.44 16.23
CA MET A 381 -13.31 -12.50 15.62
C MET A 381 -13.81 -11.05 15.69
N HIS A 382 -15.09 -10.79 15.37
CA HIS A 382 -15.67 -9.44 15.47
C HIS A 382 -15.70 -8.95 16.91
N ALA A 383 -15.97 -9.81 17.89
CA ALA A 383 -15.94 -9.45 19.30
C ALA A 383 -14.55 -8.98 19.75
N ARG A 384 -13.47 -9.54 19.17
CA ARG A 384 -12.09 -9.17 19.51
C ARG A 384 -11.57 -7.94 18.76
N TYR A 385 -11.89 -7.82 17.48
CA TYR A 385 -11.31 -6.79 16.60
C TYR A 385 -12.29 -5.68 16.20
N GLY A 386 -13.53 -5.74 16.70
CA GLY A 386 -14.62 -4.89 16.24
C GLY A 386 -14.83 -5.02 14.73
N SER A 387 -15.02 -3.88 14.05
CA SER A 387 -15.22 -3.80 12.60
C SER A 387 -13.92 -3.59 11.80
N THR A 388 -12.74 -3.73 12.42
CA THR A 388 -11.44 -3.43 11.79
C THR A 388 -11.28 -4.10 10.42
N TYR A 389 -11.60 -5.39 10.31
CA TYR A 389 -11.41 -6.17 9.09
C TYR A 389 -12.66 -6.25 8.18
N SER A 390 -13.83 -5.84 8.70
CA SER A 390 -15.08 -5.81 7.93
C SER A 390 -15.29 -4.49 7.20
N LYS A 391 -14.55 -3.43 7.59
CA LYS A 391 -14.48 -2.16 6.86
C LYS A 391 -13.86 -2.34 5.47
N PRO A 392 -14.42 -1.74 4.42
CA PRO A 392 -13.82 -1.76 3.08
C PRO A 392 -12.42 -1.13 3.05
N LYS A 393 -11.57 -1.60 2.13
CA LYS A 393 -10.17 -1.13 1.93
C LYS A 393 -10.00 0.40 2.03
N PRO A 394 -10.77 1.25 1.30
CA PRO A 394 -10.53 2.69 1.35
C PRO A 394 -10.76 3.29 2.73
N ILE A 395 -11.80 2.82 3.43
CA ILE A 395 -12.12 3.28 4.78
C ILE A 395 -10.98 2.93 5.74
N ARG A 396 -10.48 1.69 5.69
CA ARG A 396 -9.34 1.27 6.52
C ARG A 396 -8.10 2.15 6.28
N ILE A 397 -7.75 2.38 5.01
CA ILE A 397 -6.52 3.11 4.66
C ILE A 397 -6.65 4.61 4.94
N PHE A 398 -7.73 5.26 4.49
CA PHE A 398 -7.91 6.70 4.72
C PHE A 398 -8.01 6.99 6.21
N SER A 399 -8.80 6.23 6.97
CA SER A 399 -8.89 6.40 8.42
C SER A 399 -7.61 6.03 9.15
N TYR A 400 -6.65 5.32 8.54
CA TYR A 400 -5.35 5.02 9.12
C TYR A 400 -4.31 6.11 8.87
N PHE A 401 -4.25 6.67 7.67
CA PHE A 401 -3.23 7.65 7.32
C PHE A 401 -3.67 9.11 7.49
N ALA A 402 -4.94 9.44 7.33
CA ALA A 402 -5.40 10.82 7.43
C ALA A 402 -5.66 11.22 8.89
N ASP A 403 -5.15 12.38 9.30
CA ASP A 403 -5.56 13.07 10.52
C ASP A 403 -6.93 13.74 10.33
N ALA A 404 -7.22 14.22 9.11
CA ALA A 404 -8.56 14.63 8.70
C ALA A 404 -8.88 14.33 7.22
N ILE A 405 -10.16 14.17 6.91
CA ILE A 405 -10.69 13.99 5.56
C ILE A 405 -11.78 15.05 5.33
N LEU A 406 -11.59 15.91 4.33
CA LEU A 406 -12.45 17.05 4.07
C LEU A 406 -13.22 16.88 2.76
N PHE A 407 -14.50 17.24 2.78
CA PHE A 407 -15.42 17.31 1.64
C PHE A 407 -16.06 18.69 1.60
N THR A 408 -16.73 19.03 0.50
CA THR A 408 -17.52 20.28 0.38
C THR A 408 -18.64 20.35 1.42
N ASP A 409 -19.22 19.21 1.77
CA ASP A 409 -20.45 19.08 2.55
C ASP A 409 -20.27 18.37 3.91
N GLY A 410 -19.03 18.09 4.31
CA GLY A 410 -18.74 17.44 5.59
C GLY A 410 -17.26 17.22 5.83
N SER A 411 -16.90 16.82 7.05
CA SER A 411 -15.51 16.58 7.45
C SER A 411 -15.43 15.51 8.53
N LEU A 412 -14.31 14.80 8.55
CA LEU A 412 -14.00 13.73 9.50
C LEU A 412 -12.58 13.98 10.01
N TRP A 413 -12.33 13.89 11.31
CA TRP A 413 -10.98 14.06 11.85
C TRP A 413 -10.75 13.17 13.05
N ARG A 414 -9.46 12.98 13.36
CA ARG A 414 -9.01 12.36 14.60
C ARG A 414 -8.89 13.45 15.65
N ASP A 415 -9.33 13.09 16.84
CA ASP A 415 -9.16 13.88 18.03
C ASP A 415 -8.52 12.98 19.10
N ALA A 416 -7.59 13.53 19.88
CA ALA A 416 -6.92 12.82 20.95
C ALA A 416 -6.90 13.69 22.20
#